data_AF-A0A1H5K5B8-F1
#
_entry.id   AF-A0A1H5K5B8-F1
#
_cell.length_a   1.000
_cell.length_b   1.000
_cell.length_c   1.000
_cell.angle_alpha   90.00
_cell.angle_beta   90.00
_cell.angle_gamma   90.00
#
_symmetry.space_group_name_H-M   'P 1'
#
loop_
_entity.id
_entity.type
_entity.pdbx_description
1 polymer ?
#
loop_
_entity_poly.entity_id
_entity_poly.type
_entity_poly.pdbx_seq_one_letter_code
_entity_poly.pdbx_strand_id
1 'polypeptide(L)'
;MGIKPGRPQVWTRRQLIDGIRWRTRTGAPWRDVPERYGPWDRVYDLFRRWQRDGTWARILTRLQAEADAKGLITWDVNVDSTVCRAHQHAAGAAKRGTSKRSRPAVSSSSRPTTASDAPVAA
;
A
#
# COMPACT_ATOMS: atom_id res chain seq x y z
N MET A 1 -15.33 -5.59 -48.38
CA MET A 1 -14.60 -6.54 -47.52
C MET A 1 -15.45 -6.85 -46.30
N GLY A 2 -15.91 -8.08 -46.11
CA GLY A 2 -16.71 -8.46 -44.94
C GLY A 2 -15.84 -8.64 -43.71
N ILE A 3 -16.19 -7.99 -42.59
CA ILE A 3 -15.54 -8.22 -41.30
C ILE A 3 -15.86 -9.66 -40.90
N LYS A 4 -14.84 -10.53 -40.85
CA LYS A 4 -14.99 -11.88 -40.30
C LYS A 4 -15.36 -11.72 -38.82
N PRO A 5 -16.52 -12.22 -38.35
CA PRO A 5 -16.83 -12.16 -36.94
C PRO A 5 -15.76 -12.93 -36.17
N GLY A 6 -15.21 -12.30 -35.13
CA GLY A 6 -14.27 -12.97 -34.23
C GLY A 6 -14.93 -14.18 -33.56
N ARG A 7 -14.11 -15.03 -32.90
CA ARG A 7 -14.62 -16.17 -32.13
C ARG A 7 -15.74 -15.69 -31.18
N PRO A 8 -16.94 -16.29 -31.22
CA PRO A 8 -18.03 -15.88 -30.36
C PRO A 8 -17.63 -16.03 -28.89
N GLN A 9 -18.04 -15.06 -28.07
CA GLN A 9 -17.69 -15.05 -26.66
C GLN A 9 -18.49 -16.16 -25.94
N VAL A 10 -17.79 -17.20 -25.48
CA VAL A 10 -18.39 -18.38 -24.85
C VAL A 10 -19.01 -18.04 -23.49
N TRP A 11 -18.42 -17.11 -22.74
CA TRP A 11 -18.86 -16.75 -21.38
C TRP A 11 -19.60 -15.43 -21.36
N THR A 12 -20.78 -15.44 -20.74
CA THR A 12 -21.58 -14.23 -20.59
C THR A 12 -20.87 -13.24 -19.67
N ARG A 13 -21.10 -11.94 -19.88
CA ARG A 13 -20.52 -10.90 -19.02
C ARG A 13 -20.99 -11.02 -17.57
N ARG A 14 -22.24 -11.43 -17.34
CA ARG A 14 -22.78 -11.70 -16.01
C ARG A 14 -22.00 -12.80 -15.29
N GLN A 15 -21.74 -13.91 -15.97
CA GLN A 15 -21.01 -15.05 -15.41
C GLN A 15 -19.58 -14.66 -14.97
N LEU A 16 -18.88 -13.86 -15.78
CA LEU A 16 -17.55 -13.36 -15.42
C LEU A 16 -17.62 -12.40 -14.22
N ILE A 17 -18.62 -11.51 -14.17
CA ILE A 17 -18.84 -10.60 -13.03
C ILE A 17 -19.13 -11.39 -11.75
N ASP A 18 -19.91 -12.47 -11.83
CA ASP A 18 -20.18 -13.35 -10.69
C ASP A 18 -18.88 -14.02 -10.19
N GLY A 19 -17.96 -14.37 -11.09
CA GLY A 19 -16.61 -14.84 -10.74
C GLY A 19 -15.78 -13.79 -10.01
N ILE A 20 -15.80 -12.55 -10.48
CA ILE A 20 -15.13 -11.41 -9.81
C ILE A 20 -15.71 -11.19 -8.42
N ARG A 21 -17.05 -11.19 -8.30
CA ARG A 21 -17.75 -11.05 -7.02
C ARG A 21 -17.37 -12.15 -6.03
N TRP A 22 -17.34 -13.41 -6.49
CA TRP A 22 -16.92 -14.54 -5.66
C TRP A 22 -15.49 -14.36 -5.16
N ARG A 23 -14.55 -14.03 -6.07
CA ARG A 23 -13.14 -13.82 -5.73
C ARG A 23 -12.97 -12.70 -4.70
N THR A 24 -13.62 -11.55 -4.92
CA THR A 24 -13.53 -10.41 -3.99
C THR A 24 -14.09 -10.73 -2.61
N ARG A 25 -15.18 -11.50 -2.54
CA ARG A 25 -15.77 -11.93 -1.27
C ARG A 25 -14.92 -12.93 -0.52
N THR A 26 -14.29 -13.88 -1.23
CA THR A 26 -13.53 -14.98 -0.62
C THR A 26 -12.07 -14.61 -0.36
N GLY A 27 -11.52 -13.62 -1.08
CA GLY A 27 -10.10 -13.27 -0.99
C GLY A 27 -9.15 -14.31 -1.61
N ALA A 28 -9.71 -15.33 -2.27
CA ALA A 28 -8.93 -16.41 -2.86
C ALA A 28 -8.02 -15.91 -4.01
N PRO A 29 -6.88 -16.60 -4.27
CA PRO A 29 -6.09 -16.39 -5.46
C PRO A 29 -6.94 -16.44 -6.73
N TRP A 30 -6.56 -15.65 -7.75
CA TRP A 30 -7.30 -15.63 -9.02
C TRP A 30 -7.38 -17.01 -9.68
N ARG A 31 -6.32 -17.82 -9.57
CA ARG A 31 -6.28 -19.18 -10.15
C ARG A 31 -7.28 -20.15 -9.52
N ASP A 32 -7.80 -19.82 -8.34
CA ASP A 32 -8.74 -20.67 -7.59
C ASP A 32 -10.20 -20.26 -7.86
N VAL A 33 -10.44 -19.36 -8.81
CA VAL A 33 -11.80 -19.01 -9.24
C VAL A 33 -12.49 -20.27 -9.79
N PRO A 34 -13.68 -20.64 -9.27
CA PRO A 34 -14.38 -21.82 -9.73
C PRO A 34 -14.73 -21.77 -11.22
N GLU A 35 -14.48 -22.88 -11.91
CA GLU A 35 -14.67 -23.01 -13.37
C GLU A 35 -16.11 -22.73 -13.84
N ARG A 36 -17.11 -22.86 -12.96
CA ARG A 36 -18.50 -22.45 -13.23
C ARG A 36 -18.63 -20.99 -13.65
N TYR A 37 -17.67 -20.13 -13.30
CA TYR A 37 -17.63 -18.73 -13.72
C TYR A 37 -16.84 -18.48 -15.01
N GLY A 38 -16.27 -19.54 -15.58
CA GLY A 38 -15.36 -19.49 -16.71
C GLY A 38 -13.89 -19.48 -16.28
N PRO A 39 -12.98 -19.50 -17.27
CA PRO A 39 -11.54 -19.47 -17.05
C PRO A 39 -11.10 -18.26 -16.23
N TRP A 40 -10.22 -18.50 -15.25
CA TRP A 40 -9.76 -17.46 -14.32
C TRP A 40 -9.08 -16.28 -15.02
N ASP A 41 -8.39 -16.53 -16.14
CA ASP A 41 -7.72 -15.51 -16.94
C ASP A 41 -8.74 -14.54 -17.56
N ARG A 42 -9.89 -15.03 -18.03
CA ARG A 42 -10.97 -14.20 -18.56
C ARG A 42 -11.67 -13.37 -17.50
N VAL A 43 -11.87 -13.96 -16.31
CA VAL A 43 -12.39 -13.25 -15.14
C VAL A 43 -11.44 -12.12 -14.74
N TYR A 44 -10.14 -12.41 -14.67
CA TYR A 44 -9.11 -11.43 -14.36
C TYR A 44 -8.96 -10.36 -15.43
N ASP A 45 -8.97 -10.73 -16.72
CA ASP A 45 -8.88 -9.81 -17.85
C ASP A 45 -10.02 -8.78 -17.82
N LEU A 46 -11.25 -9.23 -17.57
CA LEU A 46 -12.40 -8.34 -17.42
C LEU A 46 -12.22 -7.42 -16.22
N PHE A 47 -11.87 -7.97 -15.06
CA PHE A 47 -11.59 -7.19 -13.85
C PHE A 47 -10.55 -6.09 -14.12
N ARG A 48 -9.41 -6.47 -14.72
CA ARG A 48 -8.27 -5.58 -14.95
C ARG A 48 -8.58 -4.51 -15.98
N ARG A 49 -9.34 -4.86 -17.04
CA ARG A 49 -9.83 -3.89 -18.03
C ARG A 49 -10.72 -2.85 -17.37
N TRP A 50 -11.71 -3.30 -16.59
CA TRP A 50 -12.66 -2.42 -15.89
C TRP A 50 -12.02 -1.60 -14.77
N GLN A 51 -10.95 -2.10 -14.19
CA GLN A 51 -10.13 -1.34 -13.25
C GLN A 51 -9.42 -0.19 -13.97
N ARG A 52 -8.83 -0.46 -15.14
CA ARG A 52 -8.07 0.55 -15.91
C ARG A 52 -8.97 1.59 -16.56
N ASP A 53 -10.13 1.20 -17.06
CA ASP A 53 -11.09 2.10 -17.72
C ASP A 53 -12.02 2.83 -16.72
N GLY A 54 -11.86 2.57 -15.42
CA GLY A 54 -12.63 3.20 -14.34
C GLY A 54 -14.08 2.70 -14.20
N THR A 55 -14.48 1.63 -14.88
CA THR A 55 -15.84 1.07 -14.77
C THR A 55 -16.19 0.71 -13.33
N TRP A 56 -15.27 0.11 -12.57
CA TRP A 56 -15.54 -0.20 -11.16
C TRP A 56 -15.83 1.03 -10.31
N ALA A 57 -15.06 2.11 -10.51
CA ALA A 57 -15.27 3.36 -9.81
C ALA A 57 -16.65 3.94 -10.16
N ARG A 58 -17.02 3.97 -11.45
CA ARG A 58 -18.35 4.45 -11.88
C ARG A 58 -19.49 3.62 -11.28
N ILE A 59 -19.37 2.30 -11.27
CA ILE A 59 -20.38 1.41 -10.66
C ILE A 59 -20.51 1.74 -9.16
N LEU A 60 -19.40 1.83 -8.45
CA LEU A 60 -19.40 2.13 -7.01
C LEU A 60 -20.05 3.48 -6.72
N THR A 61 -19.67 4.55 -7.43
CA THR A 61 -20.25 5.88 -7.25
C THR A 61 -21.76 5.88 -7.48
N ARG A 62 -22.25 5.17 -8.50
CA ARG A 62 -23.70 5.07 -8.77
C ARG A 62 -24.43 4.32 -7.66
N LEU A 63 -23.90 3.18 -7.22
CA LEU A 63 -24.49 2.40 -6.12
C LEU A 63 -24.48 3.17 -4.79
N GLN A 64 -23.41 3.92 -4.51
CA GLN A 64 -23.34 4.78 -3.32
C GLN A 64 -24.39 5.89 -3.38
N ALA A 65 -24.54 6.58 -4.51
CA ALA A 65 -25.56 7.61 -4.67
C ALA A 65 -26.99 7.06 -4.49
N GLU A 66 -27.27 5.87 -5.01
CA GLU A 66 -28.57 5.20 -4.79
C GLU A 66 -28.78 4.78 -3.33
N ALA A 67 -27.73 4.32 -2.65
CA ALA A 67 -27.81 3.93 -1.25
C ALA A 67 -27.97 5.13 -0.32
N ASP A 68 -27.26 6.24 -0.62
CA ASP A 68 -27.35 7.51 0.08
C ASP A 68 -28.76 8.10 -0.02
N ALA A 69 -29.33 8.14 -1.23
CA ALA A 69 -30.71 8.59 -1.45
C ALA A 69 -31.76 7.75 -0.71
N LYS A 70 -31.45 6.48 -0.39
CA LYS A 70 -32.31 5.58 0.38
C LYS A 70 -32.00 5.59 1.88
N GLY A 71 -31.01 6.38 2.33
CA GLY A 71 -30.55 6.40 3.72
C GLY A 71 -29.94 5.08 4.19
N LEU A 72 -29.41 4.25 3.27
CA LEU A 72 -28.82 2.94 3.58
C LEU A 72 -27.35 3.03 3.99
N ILE A 73 -26.71 4.17 3.78
CA ILE A 73 -25.31 4.40 4.14
C ILE A 73 -25.16 5.73 4.89
N THR A 74 -24.15 5.79 5.74
CA THR A 74 -23.65 7.01 6.37
C THR A 74 -22.21 7.21 5.93
N TRP A 75 -21.80 8.46 5.74
CA TRP A 75 -20.47 8.80 5.24
C TRP A 75 -19.46 8.91 6.39
N ASP A 76 -19.04 7.75 6.91
CA ASP A 76 -17.99 7.66 7.92
C ASP A 76 -16.59 7.67 7.25
N VAL A 77 -15.71 8.54 7.73
CA VAL A 77 -14.33 8.64 7.23
C VAL A 77 -13.40 7.86 8.14
N ASN A 78 -12.74 6.84 7.60
CA ASN A 78 -11.67 6.12 8.29
C ASN A 78 -10.32 6.72 7.89
N VAL A 79 -9.50 7.08 8.89
CA VAL A 79 -8.14 7.59 8.69
C VAL A 79 -7.16 6.58 9.27
N ASP A 80 -6.34 5.95 8.43
CA ASP A 80 -5.24 5.10 8.85
C ASP A 80 -3.89 5.82 8.65
N SER A 81 -2.90 5.48 9.47
CA SER A 81 -1.52 5.93 9.30
C SER A 81 -0.59 4.73 9.29
N THR A 82 0.45 4.79 8.44
CA THR A 82 1.51 3.78 8.39
C THR A 82 2.84 4.46 8.71
N VAL A 83 3.60 3.89 9.66
CA VAL A 83 4.93 4.40 10.06
C VAL A 83 5.96 3.32 9.76
N CYS A 84 6.84 3.57 8.80
CA CYS A 84 7.99 2.72 8.51
C CYS A 84 9.26 3.36 9.08
N ARG A 85 9.85 2.77 10.14
CA ARG A 85 11.14 3.24 10.65
C ARG A 85 12.27 2.83 9.70
N ALA A 86 13.05 3.80 9.24
CA ALA A 86 14.25 3.53 8.48
C ALA A 86 15.42 3.18 9.43
N HIS A 87 16.31 2.29 8.97
CA HIS A 87 17.56 1.99 9.69
C HIS A 87 18.45 3.24 9.76
N GLN A 88 19.21 3.42 10.83
CA GLN A 88 20.08 4.61 11.01
C GLN A 88 21.08 4.83 9.87
N HIS A 89 21.44 3.77 9.14
CA HIS A 89 22.34 3.82 7.97
C HIS A 89 21.62 4.08 6.64
N ALA A 90 20.29 4.19 6.62
CA ALA A 90 19.50 4.52 5.44
C ALA A 90 19.51 6.02 5.09
N ALA A 91 20.16 6.87 5.90
CA ALA A 91 20.29 8.31 5.67
C ALA A 91 21.07 8.67 4.38
N GLY A 92 21.67 7.67 3.72
CA GLY A 92 22.44 7.86 2.50
C GLY A 92 23.78 8.59 2.74
N ALA A 93 24.62 8.59 1.71
CA ALA A 93 25.86 9.37 1.72
C ALA A 93 25.55 10.85 1.47
N ALA A 94 26.24 11.75 2.19
CA ALA A 94 26.12 13.18 1.96
C ALA A 94 26.44 13.52 0.49
N LYS A 95 25.49 14.12 -0.24
CA LYS A 95 25.79 14.73 -1.54
C LYS A 95 26.83 15.82 -1.32
N ARG A 96 27.98 15.73 -2.00
CA ARG A 96 29.02 16.78 -2.00
C ARG A 96 28.38 18.11 -2.37
N GLY A 97 28.25 18.98 -1.39
CA GLY A 97 27.57 20.27 -1.56
C GLY A 97 27.47 21.00 -0.23
N THR A 98 28.40 21.94 -0.03
CA THR A 98 28.58 22.85 1.10
C THR A 98 29.39 22.32 2.29
N SER A 99 30.57 22.95 2.40
CA SER A 99 31.59 22.86 3.43
C SER A 99 31.00 22.81 4.84
N LYS A 100 31.41 21.80 5.63
CA LYS A 100 31.19 21.81 7.08
C LYS A 100 31.95 22.98 7.69
N ARG A 101 31.23 23.93 8.29
CA ARG A 101 31.84 24.92 9.18
C ARG A 101 32.30 24.18 10.44
N SER A 102 33.61 24.09 10.65
CA SER A 102 34.23 23.50 11.84
C SER A 102 33.79 24.28 13.09
N ARG A 103 33.18 23.60 14.06
CA ARG A 103 33.01 24.15 15.42
C ARG A 103 34.37 24.12 16.12
N PRO A 104 34.81 25.19 16.80
CA PRO A 104 36.06 25.13 17.56
C PRO A 104 35.89 24.18 18.74
N ALA A 105 36.92 23.37 18.99
CA ALA A 105 36.99 22.47 20.11
C ALA A 105 37.02 23.29 21.41
N VAL A 106 36.02 23.12 22.27
CA VAL A 106 36.12 23.54 23.67
C VAL A 106 36.91 22.44 24.38
N SER A 107 38.16 22.73 24.72
CA SER A 107 38.93 21.88 25.63
C SER A 107 38.48 22.15 27.06
N SER A 108 37.76 21.22 27.68
CA SER A 108 37.61 21.21 29.13
C SER A 108 38.91 20.67 29.73
N SER A 109 39.74 21.54 30.32
CA SER A 109 40.84 21.07 31.16
C SER A 109 40.26 20.52 32.46
N SER A 110 40.39 19.22 32.68
CA SER A 110 40.18 18.60 33.99
C SER A 110 41.50 18.69 34.78
N ARG A 111 41.44 19.36 35.94
CA ARG A 111 42.52 19.45 36.94
C ARG A 111 42.97 18.06 37.40
N PRO A 112 44.25 17.85 37.73
CA PRO A 112 44.67 16.69 38.51
C PRO A 112 44.33 16.93 39.98
N THR A 113 43.56 16.02 40.59
CA THR A 113 43.37 15.99 42.04
C THR A 113 44.62 15.35 42.66
N THR A 114 45.39 16.18 43.36
CA THR A 114 46.54 15.82 44.17
C THR A 114 46.15 14.83 45.27
N ALA A 115 46.98 13.80 45.47
CA ALA A 115 46.91 12.85 46.57
C ALA A 115 47.21 13.52 47.93
N SER A 116 46.64 12.99 49.02
CA SER A 116 47.17 13.19 50.36
C SER A 116 46.93 11.91 51.17
N ASP A 117 48.05 11.29 51.57
CA ASP A 117 48.17 10.28 52.62
C ASP A 117 47.81 10.85 54.00
N ALA A 118 47.33 9.95 54.89
CA ALA A 118 47.73 9.75 56.30
C ALA A 118 46.60 9.07 57.12
N PRO A 119 46.84 8.52 58.32
CA PRO A 119 47.83 7.50 58.69
C PRO A 119 47.21 6.31 59.46
N VAL A 120 48.08 5.38 59.83
CA VAL A 120 47.93 4.15 60.65
C VAL A 120 47.07 4.30 61.93
N ALA A 121 46.30 3.26 62.27
CA ALA A 121 45.95 2.93 63.65
C ALA A 121 45.74 1.41 63.87
N ALA A 122 46.49 0.90 64.87
CA ALA A 122 46.39 -0.34 65.67
C ALA A 122 46.39 -1.72 64.98
#